data_AF-A0A950TNC2-F1
#
_entry.id   AF-A0A950TNC2-F1
#
_cell.length_a   1.000
_cell.length_b   1.000
_cell.length_c   1.000
_cell.angle_alpha   90.00
_cell.angle_beta   90.00
_cell.angle_gamma   90.00
#
_symmetry.space_group_name_H-M   'P 1'
#
loop_
_entity.id
_entity.type
_entity.pdbx_description
1 polymer ?
#
loop_
_entity_poly.entity_id
_entity_poly.type
_entity_poly.pdbx_seq_one_letter_code
_entity_poly.pdbx_strand_id
1 'polypeptide(L)'
;LGLLLAFTALVFGTWMLIEAVANEHRVPGYPSLIVGRMVIGGVQLLMIGIMGEYIGKILSEIKARPVYFVAEHTLRSAAEADAENARSAAE
;
A
#
# COMPACT_ATOMS: atom_id res chain seq x y z
N LEU A 1 3.74 -9.44 -13.72
CA LEU A 1 4.17 -10.61 -12.92
C LEU A 1 3.23 -10.88 -11.75
N GLY A 2 3.08 -9.97 -10.78
CA GLY A 2 2.17 -10.18 -9.63
C GLY A 2 0.70 -10.43 -10.00
N LEU A 3 0.15 -9.66 -10.94
CA LEU A 3 -1.24 -9.82 -11.39
C LEU A 3 -1.47 -11.15 -12.14
N LEU A 4 -0.48 -11.59 -12.94
CA LEU A 4 -0.49 -12.91 -13.59
C LEU A 4 -0.44 -14.05 -12.56
N LEU A 5 0.43 -13.94 -11.54
CA LEU A 5 0.52 -14.91 -10.45
C LEU A 5 -0.77 -14.98 -9.63
N ALA A 6 -1.36 -13.82 -9.31
CA ALA A 6 -2.65 -13.74 -8.60
C ALA A 6 -3.79 -14.38 -9.41
N PHE A 7 -3.85 -14.11 -10.71
CA PHE A 7 -4.85 -14.69 -11.61
C PHE A 7 -4.72 -16.22 -11.69
N THR A 8 -3.49 -16.72 -11.84
CA THR A 8 -3.23 -18.17 -11.90
C THR A 8 -3.59 -18.87 -10.58
N ALA A 9 -3.29 -18.24 -9.44
CA ALA A 9 -3.66 -18.75 -8.12
C ALA A 9 -5.18 -18.78 -7.90
N LEU A 10 -5.89 -17.75 -8.38
CA LEU A 10 -7.36 -17.66 -8.31
C LEU A 10 -8.03 -18.79 -9.10
N VAL A 11 -7.56 -19.05 -10.32
CA VAL A 11 -8.08 -20.12 -11.18
C VAL A 11 -7.83 -21.49 -10.54
N PHE A 12 -6.62 -21.73 -10.04
CA PHE A 12 -6.27 -23.01 -9.41
C PHE A 12 -7.04 -23.24 -8.10
N GLY A 13 -7.18 -22.21 -7.26
CA GLY A 13 -7.97 -22.28 -6.02
C GLY A 13 -9.46 -22.52 -6.27
N THR A 14 -10.03 -21.88 -7.30
CA THR A 14 -11.44 -22.06 -7.68
C THR A 14 -11.70 -23.48 -8.18
N TRP A 15 -10.86 -24.01 -9.07
CA TRP A 15 -10.96 -25.39 -9.53
C TRP A 15 -10.87 -26.37 -8.34
N MET A 16 -9.92 -26.16 -7.44
CA MET A 16 -9.76 -27.01 -6.26
C MET A 16 -10.97 -26.99 -5.32
N LEU A 17 -11.60 -25.81 -5.15
CA LEU A 17 -12.80 -25.66 -4.33
C LEU A 17 -13.99 -26.42 -4.92
N ILE A 18 -14.17 -26.34 -6.24
CA ILE A 18 -15.19 -27.09 -6.97
C ILE A 18 -14.97 -28.60 -6.80
N GLU A 19 -13.74 -29.06 -6.98
CA GLU A 19 -13.36 -30.46 -6.77
C GLU A 19 -13.62 -30.91 -5.31
N ALA A 20 -13.43 -30.01 -4.33
CA ALA A 20 -13.58 -30.30 -2.91
C ALA A 20 -15.03 -30.47 -2.47
N VAL A 21 -15.95 -29.75 -3.12
CA VAL A 21 -17.39 -29.83 -2.84
C VAL A 21 -18.06 -30.92 -3.67
N ALA A 22 -17.58 -31.17 -4.90
CA ALA A 22 -18.24 -32.09 -5.84
C ALA A 22 -17.87 -33.58 -5.67
N ASN A 23 -16.68 -33.91 -5.15
CA ASN A 23 -16.21 -35.29 -5.08
C ASN A 23 -16.27 -35.87 -3.64
N GLU A 24 -17.26 -36.74 -3.40
CA GLU A 24 -17.44 -37.53 -2.15
C GLU A 24 -16.40 -38.67 -1.99
N HIS A 25 -15.66 -39.01 -3.05
CA HIS A 25 -14.66 -40.10 -3.05
C HIS A 25 -13.24 -39.58 -2.77
N ARG A 26 -13.01 -38.94 -1.62
CA ARG A 26 -11.69 -38.39 -1.27
C ARG A 26 -10.92 -39.29 -0.30
N VAL A 27 -9.65 -39.52 -0.65
CA VAL A 27 -8.65 -40.16 0.21
C VAL A 27 -8.63 -39.42 1.57
N PRO A 28 -8.77 -40.12 2.71
CA PRO A 28 -8.80 -39.49 4.02
C PRO A 28 -7.55 -38.64 4.24
N GLY A 29 -7.72 -37.40 4.73
CA GLY A 29 -6.62 -36.45 4.99
C GLY A 29 -6.32 -35.46 3.86
N TYR A 30 -6.81 -35.67 2.64
CA TYR A 30 -6.65 -34.68 1.56
C TYR A 30 -7.31 -33.33 1.87
N PRO A 31 -8.54 -33.26 2.46
CA PRO A 31 -9.17 -31.98 2.81
C PRO A 31 -8.38 -31.17 3.84
N SER A 32 -7.83 -31.79 4.89
CA SER A 32 -7.06 -31.09 5.92
C SER A 32 -5.73 -30.52 5.39
N LEU A 33 -5.08 -31.22 4.47
CA LEU A 33 -3.87 -30.73 3.78
C LEU A 33 -4.14 -29.52 2.87
N ILE A 34 -5.34 -29.42 2.31
CA ILE A 34 -5.75 -28.26 1.50
C ILE A 34 -6.02 -27.08 2.41
N VAL A 35 -6.83 -27.28 3.45
CA VAL A 35 -7.16 -26.23 4.43
C VAL A 35 -5.88 -25.68 5.07
N GLY A 36 -4.93 -26.53 5.46
CA GLY A 36 -3.65 -26.10 6.01
C GLY A 36 -2.84 -25.23 5.04
N ARG A 37 -2.76 -25.61 3.76
CA ARG A 37 -2.08 -24.79 2.74
C ARG A 37 -2.80 -23.49 2.45
N MET A 38 -4.13 -23.46 2.48
CA MET A 38 -4.93 -22.25 2.27
C MET A 38 -4.68 -21.24 3.40
N VAL A 39 -4.64 -21.71 4.66
CA VAL A 39 -4.36 -20.87 5.83
C VAL A 39 -2.94 -20.32 5.79
N ILE A 40 -1.95 -21.18 5.54
CA ILE A 40 -0.54 -20.74 5.42
C ILE A 40 -0.37 -19.77 4.25
N GLY A 41 -1.01 -20.05 3.10
CA GLY A 41 -0.99 -19.17 1.93
C GLY A 41 -1.64 -17.82 2.20
N GLY A 42 -2.76 -17.79 2.93
CA GLY A 42 -3.41 -16.55 3.36
C GLY A 42 -2.51 -15.69 4.26
N VAL A 43 -1.85 -16.31 5.24
CA VAL A 43 -0.87 -15.63 6.10
C VAL A 43 0.31 -15.09 5.28
N GLN A 44 0.83 -15.88 4.32
CA GLN A 44 1.93 -15.44 3.45
C GLN A 44 1.54 -14.23 2.59
N LEU A 45 0.33 -14.20 2.02
CA LEU A 45 -0.15 -13.05 1.25
C LEU A 45 -0.28 -11.80 2.13
N LEU A 46 -0.78 -11.96 3.36
CA LEU A 46 -0.86 -10.86 4.33
C LEU A 46 0.53 -10.29 4.65
N MET A 47 1.51 -11.17 4.90
CA MET A 47 2.89 -10.76 5.17
C MET A 47 3.50 -10.01 3.99
N ILE A 48 3.27 -10.47 2.75
CA ILE A 48 3.73 -9.77 1.54
C ILE A 48 3.07 -8.40 1.41
N GLY A 49 1.79 -8.27 1.75
CA GLY A 49 1.08 -6.99 1.76
C GLY A 49 1.71 -5.97 2.71
N ILE A 50 1.95 -6.37 3.97
CA ILE A 50 2.60 -5.51 4.97
C ILE A 50 4.03 -5.15 4.53
N MET A 51 4.78 -6.13 4.04
CA MET A 51 6.15 -5.92 3.55
C MET A 51 6.17 -4.90 2.39
N GLY A 52 5.20 -4.97 1.48
CA GLY A 52 5.06 -4.03 0.37
C GLY A 52 4.88 -2.59 0.81
N GLU A 53 4.03 -2.35 1.82
CA GLU A 53 3.86 -1.00 2.39
C GLU A 53 5.15 -0.50 3.06
N TYR A 54 5.83 -1.38 3.80
CA TYR A 54 7.06 -1.04 4.48
C TYR A 54 8.19 -0.68 3.49
N ILE A 55 8.35 -1.49 2.45
CA ILE A 55 9.30 -1.21 1.35
C ILE A 55 8.91 0.09 0.64
N GLY A 56 7.62 0.34 0.42
CA GLY A 56 7.13 1.60 -0.16
C GLY A 56 7.58 2.83 0.63
N LYS A 57 7.45 2.78 1.97
CA LYS A 57 7.92 3.85 2.87
C LYS A 57 9.43 4.00 2.83
N ILE A 58 10.18 2.90 2.91
CA ILE A 58 11.64 2.92 2.81
C ILE A 58 12.10 3.56 1.49
N LEU A 59 11.48 3.19 0.37
CA LEU A 59 11.82 3.76 -0.94
C LEU A 59 11.48 5.25 -1.04
N SER A 60 10.43 5.71 -0.33
CA SER A 60 10.12 7.13 -0.20
C SER A 60 11.19 7.87 0.60
N GLU A 61 11.66 7.26 1.69
CA GLU A 61 12.69 7.82 2.57
C GLU A 61 14.04 7.92 1.84
N ILE A 62 14.45 6.87 1.12
CA ILE A 62 15.72 6.82 0.37
C ILE A 62 15.73 7.83 -0.78
N LYS A 63 14.58 8.12 -1.38
CA LYS A 63 14.51 9.04 -2.52
C LYS A 63 14.76 10.50 -2.16
N ALA A 64 14.80 10.86 -0.87
CA ALA A 64 15.15 12.18 -0.36
C ALA A 64 14.55 13.34 -1.19
N ARG A 65 13.30 13.18 -1.68
CA ARG A 65 12.67 14.18 -2.53
C ARG A 65 12.28 15.38 -1.68
N PRO A 66 12.81 16.58 -1.95
CA PRO A 66 12.40 17.79 -1.24
C PRO A 66 10.88 17.96 -1.35
N VAL A 67 10.21 18.20 -0.21
CA VAL A 67 8.75 18.36 -0.15
C VAL A 67 8.28 19.57 -0.95
N TYR A 68 9.15 20.57 -1.12
CA TYR A 68 8.88 21.76 -1.90
C TYR A 68 10.19 22.36 -2.45
N PHE A 69 10.07 23.11 -3.54
CA PHE A 69 11.09 24.04 -4.02
C PHE A 69 10.57 25.45 -3.80
N VAL A 70 11.35 26.29 -3.13
CA VAL A 70 11.02 27.72 -2.96
C VAL A 70 11.40 28.43 -4.26
N ALA A 71 10.41 28.95 -4.98
CA ALA A 71 10.63 29.68 -6.22
C ALA A 71 11.06 31.13 -5.96
N GLU A 72 10.38 31.82 -5.06
CA GLU A 72 10.70 33.20 -4.67
C GLU A 72 10.41 33.40 -3.18
N HIS A 73 11.24 34.22 -2.52
CA HIS A 73 11.03 34.65 -1.15
C HIS A 73 11.06 36.18 -1.12
N THR A 74 9.92 36.83 -0.85
CA THR A 74 9.89 38.27 -0.63
C THR A 74 10.20 38.53 0.84
N LEU A 75 11.34 39.17 1.13
CA LEU A 75 11.61 39.69 2.46
C LEU A 75 10.77 40.95 2.64
N ARG A 76 9.67 40.84 3.38
CA ARG A 76 8.92 42.02 3.81
C ARG A 76 9.78 42.77 4.83
N SER A 77 10.29 43.93 4.44
CA SER A 77 11.03 44.80 5.36
C SER A 77 10.08 45.33 6.43
N ALA A 78 10.51 45.33 7.69
CA ALA A 78 9.72 45.85 8.80
C ALA A 78 9.25 47.30 8.54
N ALA A 79 10.07 48.10 7.84
CA ALA A 79 9.73 49.46 7.46
C ALA A 79 8.53 49.57 6.50
N GLU A 80 8.32 48.58 5.62
CA GLU A 80 7.18 48.55 4.70
C GLU A 80 5.90 48.10 5.41
N ALA A 81 6.02 47.15 6.35
CA ALA A 81 4.91 46.71 7.19
C ALA A 81 4.43 47.82 8.15
N ASP A 82 5.37 48.58 8.72
CA ASP A 82 5.06 49.71 9.59
C ASP A 82 4.43 50.88 8.82
N ALA A 83 4.90 51.14 7.58
CA ALA A 83 4.31 52.15 6.70
C ALA A 83 2.89 51.80 6.22
N GLU A 84 2.61 50.51 5.98
CA GLU A 84 1.27 50.03 5.60
C GLU A 84 0.30 50.07 6.78
N ASN A 85 0.72 49.63 7.98
CA ASN A 85 -0.07 49.74 9.21
C ASN A 85 -0.37 51.20 9.58
N ALA A 86 0.58 52.12 9.38
CA ALA A 86 0.37 53.54 9.64
C ALA A 86 -0.62 54.20 8.65
N ARG A 87 -0.68 53.72 7.40
CA ARG A 87 -1.67 54.18 6.41
C ARG A 87 -3.06 53.60 6.69
N SER A 88 -3.15 52.33 7.09
CA SER A 88 -4.43 51.68 7.47
C SER A 88 -5.03 52.22 8.77
N ALA A 89 -4.22 52.83 9.65
CA ALA A 89 -4.71 53.48 10.87
C ALA A 89 -5.18 54.93 10.65
N ALA A 90 -4.90 55.50 9.47
CA ALA A 90 -5.25 56.86 9.09
C ALA A 90 -6.48 56.93 8.15
N GLU A 91 -6.92 55.79 7.61
CA GLU A 91 -8.23 55.57 6.96
C GLU A 91 -9.29 55.15 7.99
#